data_AF-A0A2H5YAF7-F1
#
_entry.id   AF-A0A2H5YAF7-F1
#
_cell.length_a   1.000
_cell.length_b   1.000
_cell.length_c   1.000
_cell.angle_alpha   90.00
_cell.angle_beta   90.00
_cell.angle_gamma   90.00
#
_symmetry.space_group_name_H-M   'P 1'
#
loop_
_entity.id
_entity.type
_entity.pdbx_description
1 polymer ?
#
loop_
_entity_poly.entity_id
_entity_poly.type
_entity_poly.pdbx_seq_one_letter_code
_entity_poly.pdbx_strand_id
1 'polypeptide(L)'
;MAARGLSDAPRDPENPINPMGETREVTMRIPYRGPIPESTRALLRELADPWLSEIDWERACLHVGTPLARLILRLMPDPIPGVDPAAVTLGRHIFMDPAYWPPDRLPGFLLLVHELVHTRQWREKGIVGFLLAYLKDYWTHPQRYGGVRLEHEAVQIAARVEERWHAMGFPV
;
A
#
# COMPACT_ATOMS: atom_id res chain seq x y z
N MET A 1 -14.18 -1.21 -70.36
CA MET A 1 -12.94 -1.59 -69.64
C MET A 1 -13.23 -1.50 -68.16
N ALA A 2 -13.10 -2.63 -67.45
CA ALA A 2 -13.47 -2.79 -66.05
C ALA A 2 -12.21 -2.99 -65.18
N ALA A 3 -12.19 -2.37 -63.99
CA ALA A 3 -11.44 -2.79 -62.80
C ALA A 3 -12.01 -2.00 -61.60
N ARG A 4 -13.03 -2.53 -60.90
CA ARG A 4 -12.91 -3.24 -59.59
C ARG A 4 -12.10 -2.46 -58.54
N GLY A 5 -12.76 -1.52 -57.86
CA GLY A 5 -12.33 -1.02 -56.55
C GLY A 5 -12.84 -1.98 -55.46
N LEU A 6 -11.92 -2.57 -54.71
CA LEU A 6 -12.20 -3.48 -53.60
C LEU A 6 -12.16 -2.72 -52.26
N SER A 7 -13.26 -2.90 -51.53
CA SER A 7 -13.39 -3.10 -50.08
C SER A 7 -13.06 -1.95 -49.12
N ASP A 8 -14.13 -1.46 -48.51
CA ASP A 8 -14.18 -0.90 -47.17
C ASP A 8 -13.49 -1.80 -46.12
N ALA A 9 -12.71 -1.17 -45.25
CA ALA A 9 -12.49 -1.63 -43.88
C ALA A 9 -12.56 -0.39 -42.95
N PRO A 10 -13.32 -0.44 -41.85
CA PRO A 10 -13.49 0.71 -40.96
C PRO A 10 -12.18 1.03 -40.23
N ARG A 11 -11.82 2.31 -40.16
CA ARG A 11 -10.75 2.80 -39.27
C ARG A 11 -11.23 2.66 -37.83
N ASP A 12 -10.54 1.82 -37.06
CA ASP A 12 -10.69 1.76 -35.60
C ASP A 12 -10.45 3.15 -34.99
N PRO A 13 -11.33 3.66 -34.12
CA PRO A 13 -11.17 4.96 -33.46
C PRO A 13 -10.30 4.90 -32.18
N GLU A 14 -9.65 3.79 -31.86
CA GLU A 14 -8.93 3.61 -30.60
C GLU A 14 -7.39 3.61 -30.73
N ASN A 15 -6.80 4.69 -31.24
CA ASN A 15 -5.45 5.06 -30.82
C ASN A 15 -5.10 6.52 -31.14
N PRO A 16 -5.07 7.41 -30.13
CA PRO A 16 -4.13 8.50 -30.14
C PRO A 16 -3.04 8.21 -29.09
N ILE A 17 -1.84 7.92 -29.59
CA ILE A 17 -0.59 8.22 -28.90
C ILE A 17 -0.64 9.72 -28.62
N ASN A 18 -0.95 10.09 -27.37
CA ASN A 18 -0.93 11.47 -26.92
C ASN A 18 0.45 11.75 -26.29
N PRO A 19 1.31 12.56 -26.93
CA PRO A 19 2.67 12.82 -26.43
C PRO A 19 2.73 13.82 -25.27
N MET A 20 1.58 14.18 -24.69
CA MET A 20 1.45 15.08 -23.53
C MET A 20 0.46 14.46 -22.54
N GLY A 21 0.87 13.34 -21.92
CA GLY A 21 -0.01 12.48 -21.11
C GLY A 21 -0.58 13.19 -19.88
N GLU A 22 -1.77 13.77 -20.04
CA GLU A 22 -2.73 13.90 -18.95
C GLU A 22 -2.91 12.51 -18.34
N THR A 23 -2.34 12.33 -17.14
CA THR A 23 -2.65 11.19 -16.28
C THR A 23 -4.15 11.18 -16.13
N ARG A 24 -4.84 10.19 -16.71
CA ARG A 24 -6.21 9.88 -16.32
C ARG A 24 -6.14 9.58 -14.82
N GLU A 25 -6.47 10.55 -14.00
CA GLU A 25 -6.73 10.35 -12.58
C GLU A 25 -7.81 9.28 -12.50
N VAL A 26 -7.39 8.04 -12.23
CA VAL A 26 -8.31 7.02 -11.78
C VAL A 26 -8.68 7.45 -10.37
N THR A 27 -9.70 8.30 -10.25
CA THR A 27 -10.25 8.69 -8.95
C THR A 27 -10.78 7.43 -8.29
N MET A 28 -9.98 6.83 -7.40
CA MET A 28 -10.38 5.60 -6.74
C MET A 28 -11.52 5.88 -5.78
N ARG A 29 -12.65 5.19 -6.01
CA ARG A 29 -13.83 5.33 -5.16
C ARG A 29 -13.57 4.65 -3.82
N ILE A 30 -13.81 5.41 -2.75
CA ILE A 30 -13.91 4.88 -1.39
C ILE A 30 -15.39 4.53 -1.15
N PRO A 31 -15.72 3.34 -0.61
CA PRO A 31 -14.81 2.32 -0.11
C PRO A 31 -14.07 1.57 -1.23
N TYR A 32 -12.79 1.27 -1.00
CA TYR A 32 -11.96 0.50 -1.93
C TYR A 32 -11.61 -0.86 -1.33
N ARG A 33 -11.73 -1.91 -2.14
CA ARG A 33 -11.22 -3.25 -1.82
C ARG A 33 -10.62 -3.87 -3.06
N GLY A 34 -9.34 -4.20 -3.01
CA GLY A 34 -8.65 -4.71 -4.20
C GLY A 34 -7.16 -4.96 -4.00
N PRO A 35 -6.47 -5.38 -5.06
CA PRO A 35 -5.00 -5.39 -5.07
C PRO A 35 -4.44 -3.97 -4.93
N ILE A 36 -3.15 -3.82 -4.62
CA ILE A 36 -2.52 -2.49 -4.71
C ILE A 36 -2.60 -1.99 -6.17
N PRO A 37 -3.06 -0.76 -6.44
CA PRO A 37 -3.17 -0.21 -7.80
C PRO A 37 -1.82 -0.14 -8.51
N GLU A 38 -1.81 -0.26 -9.83
CA GLU A 38 -0.56 -0.30 -10.60
C GLU A 38 0.27 0.99 -10.47
N SER A 39 -0.37 2.15 -10.40
CA SER A 39 0.33 3.42 -10.16
C SER A 39 1.08 3.41 -8.82
N THR A 40 0.47 2.88 -7.77
CA THR A 40 1.10 2.70 -6.46
C THR A 40 2.20 1.63 -6.51
N ARG A 41 2.00 0.54 -7.25
CA ARG A 41 3.04 -0.49 -7.46
C ARG A 41 4.25 0.07 -8.18
N ALA A 42 4.06 0.93 -9.18
CA ALA A 42 5.15 1.60 -9.87
C ALA A 42 5.98 2.45 -8.90
N LEU A 43 5.32 3.24 -8.03
CA LEU A 43 6.00 4.00 -6.97
C LEU A 43 6.73 3.08 -5.98
N LEU A 44 6.12 1.96 -5.58
CA LEU A 44 6.77 0.99 -4.69
C LEU A 44 8.02 0.37 -5.33
N ARG A 45 7.98 0.01 -6.61
CA ARG A 45 9.16 -0.47 -7.36
C ARG A 45 10.24 0.61 -7.43
N GLU A 46 9.85 1.86 -7.61
CA GLU A 46 10.82 2.94 -7.73
C GLU A 46 11.47 3.29 -6.37
N LEU A 47 10.68 3.31 -5.31
CA LEU A 47 11.10 3.87 -4.01
C LEU A 47 11.50 2.79 -3.00
N ALA A 48 10.83 1.64 -2.98
CA ALA A 48 10.90 0.65 -1.90
C ALA A 48 11.50 -0.71 -2.30
N ASP A 49 11.74 -0.96 -3.59
CA ASP A 49 12.30 -2.23 -4.12
C ASP A 49 13.56 -2.76 -3.42
N PRO A 50 14.50 -1.92 -2.93
CA PRO A 50 15.65 -2.43 -2.16
C PRO A 50 15.30 -3.14 -0.85
N TRP A 51 14.09 -2.92 -0.31
CA TRP A 51 13.67 -3.41 1.02
C TRP A 51 12.39 -4.25 1.00
N LEU A 52 11.56 -4.07 -0.02
CA LEU A 52 10.31 -4.79 -0.22
C LEU A 52 10.36 -5.41 -1.62
N SER A 53 10.18 -6.73 -1.68
CA SER A 53 10.21 -7.46 -2.95
C SER A 53 8.85 -7.40 -3.64
N GLU A 54 8.81 -7.62 -4.95
CA GLU A 54 7.55 -7.60 -5.72
C GLU A 54 6.48 -8.57 -5.16
N ILE A 55 6.90 -9.71 -4.61
CA ILE A 55 6.01 -10.69 -3.97
C ILE A 55 5.26 -10.08 -2.77
N ASP A 56 5.84 -9.11 -2.07
CA ASP A 56 5.31 -8.56 -0.83
C ASP A 56 4.07 -7.68 -1.09
N TRP A 57 4.05 -6.93 -2.20
CA TRP A 57 2.90 -6.08 -2.57
C TRP A 57 1.98 -6.68 -3.64
N GLU A 58 2.43 -7.65 -4.46
CA GLU A 58 1.56 -8.30 -5.45
C GLU A 58 0.40 -9.06 -4.80
N ARG A 59 0.67 -9.66 -3.64
CA ARG A 59 -0.29 -10.49 -2.89
C ARG A 59 -1.12 -9.69 -1.89
N ALA A 60 -0.74 -8.44 -1.64
CA ALA A 60 -1.42 -7.57 -0.71
C ALA A 60 -2.81 -7.17 -1.24
N CYS A 61 -3.78 -7.17 -0.35
CA CYS A 61 -5.16 -6.77 -0.63
C CYS A 61 -5.53 -5.62 0.32
N LEU A 62 -5.76 -4.45 -0.26
CA LEU A 62 -6.18 -3.25 0.44
C LEU A 62 -7.67 -3.26 0.73
N HIS A 63 -8.02 -2.71 1.88
CA HIS A 63 -9.36 -2.38 2.32
C HIS A 63 -9.35 -0.95 2.86
N VAL A 64 -9.83 0.00 2.06
CA VAL A 64 -9.84 1.43 2.40
C VAL A 64 -11.27 1.89 2.63
N GLY A 65 -11.56 2.41 3.83
CA GLY A 65 -12.87 2.95 4.19
C GLY A 65 -14.04 1.96 4.13
N THR A 66 -13.76 0.66 3.96
CA THR A 66 -14.79 -0.41 3.98
C THR A 66 -15.35 -0.56 5.40
N PRO A 67 -16.59 -1.09 5.56
CA PRO A 67 -17.13 -1.38 6.90
C PRO A 67 -16.22 -2.29 7.73
N LEU A 68 -15.57 -3.26 7.07
CA LEU A 68 -14.61 -4.15 7.70
C LEU A 68 -13.35 -3.42 8.15
N ALA A 69 -12.79 -2.52 7.33
CA ALA A 69 -11.64 -1.70 7.70
C ALA A 69 -11.96 -0.85 8.94
N ARG A 70 -13.09 -0.15 8.95
CA ARG A 70 -13.51 0.67 10.10
C ARG A 70 -13.67 -0.16 11.37
N LEU A 71 -14.23 -1.37 11.25
CA LEU A 71 -14.39 -2.27 12.38
C LEU A 71 -13.03 -2.74 12.91
N ILE A 72 -12.13 -3.18 12.03
CA ILE A 72 -10.80 -3.66 12.43
C ILE A 72 -9.99 -2.54 13.09
N LEU A 73 -9.93 -1.35 12.47
CA LEU A 73 -9.18 -0.22 13.02
C LEU A 73 -9.71 0.19 14.41
N ARG A 74 -11.03 0.14 14.63
CA ARG A 74 -11.65 0.42 15.93
C ARG A 74 -11.42 -0.66 17.00
N LEU A 75 -11.24 -1.93 16.57
CA LEU A 75 -11.05 -3.05 17.49
C LEU A 75 -9.59 -3.29 17.84
N MET A 76 -8.66 -2.75 17.07
CA MET A 76 -7.25 -2.87 17.38
C MET A 76 -6.93 -1.97 18.57
N PRO A 77 -6.27 -2.52 19.61
CA PRO A 77 -5.88 -1.71 20.76
C PRO A 77 -4.91 -0.63 20.31
N ASP A 78 -5.13 0.58 20.80
CA ASP A 78 -4.27 1.72 20.47
C ASP A 78 -2.80 1.40 20.78
N PRO A 79 -1.89 1.57 19.82
CA PRO A 79 -0.46 1.56 20.12
C PRO A 79 -0.04 2.78 20.97
N ILE A 80 -0.85 3.84 20.95
CA ILE A 80 -0.71 5.07 21.74
C ILE A 80 -2.10 5.43 22.29
N PRO A 81 -2.34 5.40 23.62
CA PRO A 81 -3.67 5.64 24.18
C PRO A 81 -4.31 6.93 23.63
N GLY A 82 -5.43 6.81 22.91
CA GLY A 82 -6.15 7.94 22.33
C GLY A 82 -5.80 8.30 20.88
N VAL A 83 -5.02 7.47 20.19
CA VAL A 83 -4.78 7.59 18.73
C VAL A 83 -5.17 6.28 18.06
N ASP A 84 -6.29 6.30 17.33
CA ASP A 84 -6.72 5.16 16.52
C ASP A 84 -5.63 4.82 15.48
N PRO A 85 -5.33 3.53 15.25
CA PRO A 85 -4.38 3.14 14.21
C PRO A 85 -4.90 3.58 12.83
N ALA A 86 -4.05 4.27 12.07
CA ALA A 86 -4.39 4.73 10.72
C ALA A 86 -4.35 3.60 9.66
N ALA A 87 -3.61 2.52 9.94
CA ALA A 87 -3.64 1.29 9.17
C ALA A 87 -3.26 0.08 10.02
N VAL A 88 -3.63 -1.11 9.56
CA VAL A 88 -3.34 -2.41 10.20
C VAL A 88 -3.18 -3.48 9.13
N THR A 89 -2.15 -4.32 9.29
CA THR A 89 -1.93 -5.52 8.48
C THR A 89 -2.34 -6.79 9.19
N LEU A 90 -3.16 -7.60 8.54
CA LEU A 90 -3.51 -8.97 8.94
C LEU A 90 -3.22 -9.94 7.78
N GLY A 91 -2.06 -10.61 7.83
CA GLY A 91 -1.61 -11.49 6.78
C GLY A 91 -1.31 -10.74 5.49
N ARG A 92 -2.12 -10.98 4.45
CA ARG A 92 -2.03 -10.25 3.17
C ARG A 92 -3.01 -9.08 3.08
N HIS A 93 -3.82 -8.84 4.12
CA HIS A 93 -4.86 -7.84 4.11
C HIS A 93 -4.40 -6.59 4.84
N ILE A 94 -4.44 -5.46 4.16
CA ILE A 94 -4.09 -4.16 4.71
C ILE A 94 -5.38 -3.36 4.85
N PHE A 95 -5.73 -2.97 6.06
CA PHE A 95 -6.88 -2.13 6.38
C PHE A 95 -6.36 -0.73 6.63
N MET A 96 -6.87 0.26 5.91
CA MET A 96 -6.33 1.63 5.96
C MET A 96 -7.46 2.64 6.09
N ASP A 97 -7.20 3.67 6.88
CA ASP A 97 -8.08 4.82 7.01
C ASP A 97 -8.13 5.60 5.69
N PRO A 98 -9.33 5.96 5.20
CA PRO A 98 -9.48 6.70 3.95
C PRO A 98 -8.76 8.06 3.92
N ALA A 99 -8.45 8.68 5.05
CA ALA A 99 -7.70 9.94 5.12
C ALA A 99 -6.24 9.82 4.65
N TYR A 100 -5.71 8.59 4.61
CA TYR A 100 -4.35 8.28 4.15
C TYR A 100 -4.34 7.69 2.73
N TRP A 101 -5.46 7.77 2.00
CA TRP A 101 -5.62 7.25 0.65
C TRP A 101 -6.15 8.33 -0.32
N PRO A 102 -5.62 8.43 -1.57
CA PRO A 102 -4.56 7.63 -2.16
C PRO A 102 -3.17 7.89 -1.55
N PRO A 103 -2.20 6.97 -1.72
CA PRO A 103 -0.86 7.08 -1.14
C PRO A 103 0.07 7.87 -2.08
N ASP A 104 -0.43 8.95 -2.67
CA ASP A 104 0.32 9.85 -3.55
C ASP A 104 1.04 10.97 -2.78
N ARG A 105 0.73 11.10 -1.49
CA ARG A 105 1.42 11.95 -0.53
C ARG A 105 2.28 11.14 0.42
N LEU A 106 3.33 11.77 0.93
CA LEU A 106 4.33 11.11 1.75
C LEU A 106 3.72 10.36 2.96
N PRO A 107 2.82 10.95 3.78
CA PRO A 107 2.30 10.24 4.95
C PRO A 107 1.54 8.95 4.61
N GLY A 108 0.72 8.96 3.56
CA GLY A 108 -0.04 7.80 3.12
C GLY A 108 0.86 6.73 2.48
N PHE A 109 1.88 7.15 1.74
CA PHE A 109 2.86 6.25 1.14
C PHE A 109 3.73 5.55 2.18
N LEU A 110 4.25 6.30 3.16
CA LEU A 110 5.04 5.73 4.25
C LEU A 110 4.22 4.76 5.10
N LEU A 111 2.96 5.09 5.38
CA LEU A 111 2.04 4.18 6.08
C LEU A 111 1.84 2.89 5.27
N LEU A 112 1.63 2.97 3.96
CA LEU A 112 1.51 1.78 3.11
C LEU A 112 2.79 0.93 3.14
N VAL A 113 3.96 1.55 3.07
CA VAL A 113 5.25 0.84 3.14
C VAL A 113 5.42 0.13 4.47
N HIS A 114 5.04 0.78 5.57
CA HIS A 114 5.06 0.20 6.91
C HIS A 114 4.22 -1.08 6.97
N GLU A 115 2.98 -1.02 6.48
CA GLU A 115 2.07 -2.18 6.43
C GLU A 115 2.58 -3.31 5.52
N LEU A 116 3.25 -2.97 4.41
CA LEU A 116 3.87 -3.95 3.53
C LEU A 116 5.05 -4.68 4.20
N VAL A 117 5.81 -4.01 5.06
CA VAL A 117 6.83 -4.67 5.87
C VAL A 117 6.20 -5.72 6.78
N HIS A 118 5.05 -5.42 7.40
CA HIS A 118 4.32 -6.41 8.18
C HIS A 118 3.79 -7.56 7.32
N THR A 119 3.35 -7.30 6.09
CA THR A 119 2.94 -8.35 5.14
C THR A 119 4.11 -9.30 4.86
N ARG A 120 5.31 -8.76 4.62
CA ARG A 120 6.54 -9.55 4.43
C ARG A 120 6.91 -10.34 5.69
N GLN A 121 6.92 -9.70 6.86
CA GLN A 121 7.23 -10.33 8.14
C GLN A 121 6.24 -11.46 8.46
N TRP A 122 4.95 -11.28 8.14
CA TRP A 122 3.91 -12.30 8.32
C TRP A 122 4.17 -13.51 7.42
N ARG A 123 4.58 -13.28 6.16
CA ARG A 123 4.98 -14.35 5.23
C ARG A 123 6.20 -15.12 5.75
N GLU A 124 7.21 -14.42 6.26
CA GLU A 124 8.46 -15.03 6.73
C GLU A 124 8.30 -15.81 8.03
N LYS A 125 7.46 -15.34 8.96
CA LYS A 125 7.32 -15.91 10.31
C LYS A 125 6.09 -16.80 10.51
N GLY A 126 5.08 -16.68 9.63
CA GLY A 126 3.78 -17.33 9.78
C GLY A 126 2.90 -16.73 10.89
N ILE A 127 1.62 -17.10 10.87
CA ILE A 127 0.57 -16.60 11.79
C ILE A 127 0.96 -16.76 13.26
N VAL A 128 1.50 -17.92 13.62
CA VAL A 128 1.85 -18.28 14.99
C VAL A 128 3.06 -17.48 15.48
N GLY A 129 4.07 -17.25 14.64
CA GLY A 129 5.25 -16.46 15.00
C GLY A 129 4.93 -14.98 15.21
N PHE A 130 4.02 -14.43 14.41
CA PHE A 130 3.58 -13.03 14.54
C PHE A 130 2.72 -12.83 15.79
N LEU A 131 1.68 -13.65 15.99
CA LEU A 131 0.82 -13.57 17.16
C LEU A 131 1.57 -13.84 18.47
N LEU A 132 2.50 -14.80 18.50
CA LEU A 132 3.31 -15.05 19.69
C LEU A 132 4.30 -13.91 19.98
N ALA A 133 4.89 -13.28 18.96
CA ALA A 133 5.74 -12.11 19.16
C ALA A 133 4.93 -10.93 19.70
N TYR A 134 3.75 -10.68 19.12
CA TYR A 134 2.85 -9.61 19.54
C TYR A 134 2.32 -9.82 20.96
N LEU A 135 1.83 -11.04 21.29
CA LEU A 135 1.38 -11.35 22.66
C LEU A 135 2.52 -11.32 23.68
N LYS A 136 3.72 -11.79 23.32
CA LYS A 136 4.88 -11.76 24.22
C LYS A 136 5.30 -10.33 24.53
N ASP A 137 5.27 -9.43 23.54
CA ASP A 137 5.64 -8.03 23.74
C ASP A 137 4.55 -7.27 24.51
N TYR A 138 3.27 -7.54 24.24
CA TYR A 138 2.14 -7.01 25.01
C TYR A 138 2.20 -7.40 26.50
N TRP A 139 2.62 -8.64 26.82
CA TRP A 139 2.78 -9.09 28.21
C TRP A 139 4.06 -8.63 28.88
N THR A 140 5.13 -8.33 28.14
CA THR A 140 6.42 -7.95 28.73
C THR A 140 6.59 -6.44 28.87
N HIS A 141 5.92 -5.63 28.06
CA HIS A 141 6.09 -4.17 28.06
C HIS A 141 4.77 -3.40 27.93
N PRO A 142 3.84 -3.50 28.90
CA PRO A 142 2.51 -2.86 28.82
C PRO A 142 2.52 -1.32 28.73
N GLN A 143 3.68 -0.67 28.83
CA GLN A 143 3.85 0.80 28.79
C GLN A 143 4.90 1.30 27.79
N ARG A 144 5.56 0.43 27.00
CA ARG A 144 6.59 0.84 26.03
C ARG A 144 6.46 0.03 24.74
N TYR A 145 5.66 0.57 23.82
CA TYR A 145 5.49 0.03 22.47
C TYR A 145 6.73 0.20 21.57
N GLY A 146 7.70 1.03 21.96
CA GLY A 146 8.97 1.21 21.23
C GLY A 146 9.97 0.05 21.37
N GLY A 147 9.52 -1.18 21.65
CA GLY A 147 10.38 -2.34 21.90
C GLY A 147 10.22 -3.50 20.92
N VAL A 148 9.15 -3.50 20.11
CA VAL A 148 8.85 -4.61 19.19
C VAL A 148 9.83 -4.55 18.02
N ARG A 149 10.65 -5.59 17.84
CA ARG A 149 11.65 -5.64 16.75
C ARG A 149 11.02 -5.51 15.35
N LEU A 150 9.75 -5.90 15.23
CA LEU A 150 8.97 -5.82 13.99
C LEU A 150 8.62 -4.37 13.63
N GLU A 151 8.13 -3.59 14.60
CA GLU A 151 7.83 -2.16 14.46
C GLU A 151 9.08 -1.35 14.12
N HIS A 152 10.20 -1.65 14.79
CA HIS A 152 11.47 -0.98 14.50
C HIS A 152 11.93 -1.17 13.05
N GLU A 153 11.80 -2.38 12.51
CA GLU A 153 12.17 -2.64 11.11
C GLU A 153 11.24 -1.89 10.15
N ALA A 154 9.93 -1.89 10.40
CA ALA A 154 8.96 -1.19 9.59
C ALA A 154 9.21 0.33 9.59
N VAL A 155 9.49 0.93 10.76
CA VAL A 155 9.86 2.34 10.89
C VAL A 155 11.18 2.67 10.18
N GLN A 156 12.20 1.82 10.31
CA GLN A 156 13.50 2.04 9.64
C GLN A 156 13.39 1.98 8.12
N ILE A 157 12.61 1.04 7.58
CA ILE A 157 12.38 0.94 6.13
C ILE A 157 11.57 2.14 5.65
N ALA A 158 10.52 2.55 6.38
CA ALA A 158 9.75 3.75 6.05
C ALA A 158 10.63 5.00 6.01
N ALA A 159 11.50 5.20 7.00
CA ALA A 159 12.44 6.33 7.02
C ALA A 159 13.41 6.34 5.83
N ARG A 160 13.92 5.18 5.41
CA ARG A 160 14.77 5.08 4.20
C ARG A 160 14.02 5.39 2.92
N VAL A 161 12.74 5.01 2.86
CA VAL A 161 11.87 5.36 1.73
C VAL A 161 11.56 6.87 1.73
N GLU A 162 11.35 7.47 2.90
CA GLU A 162 11.17 8.93 3.06
C GLU A 162 12.39 9.70 2.54
N GLU A 163 13.61 9.29 2.92
CA GLU A 163 14.86 9.88 2.40
C GLU A 163 14.91 9.83 0.86
N ARG A 164 14.52 8.71 0.27
CA ARG A 164 14.50 8.54 -1.19
C ARG A 164 13.39 9.33 -1.87
N TRP A 165 12.22 9.43 -1.25
CA TRP A 165 11.11 10.26 -1.70
C TRP A 165 11.53 11.72 -1.84
N HIS A 166 12.17 12.25 -0.79
CA HIS A 166 12.73 13.60 -0.81
C HIS A 166 13.85 13.76 -1.83
N ALA A 167 14.75 12.79 -1.96
CA ALA A 167 15.84 12.84 -2.93
C ALA A 167 15.35 12.89 -4.39
N MET A 168 14.19 12.30 -4.68
CA MET A 168 13.56 12.33 -6.02
C MET A 168 12.62 13.52 -6.22
N GLY A 169 12.42 14.37 -5.21
CA GLY A 169 11.64 15.61 -5.32
C GLY A 169 10.13 15.40 -5.42
N PHE A 170 9.62 14.28 -4.89
CA PHE A 170 8.17 14.04 -4.85
C PHE A 170 7.44 14.97 -3.85
N PRO A 171 6.15 15.26 -4.05
CA PRO A 171 5.35 16.10 -3.15
C PRO A 171 5.24 15.52 -1.74
N VAL A 172 5.21 16.38 -0.72
CA VAL A 172 5.00 15.98 0.69
C VAL A 172 3.51 15.95 1.01
#